data_AF-A0A962KN94-F1
#
_entry.id   AF-A0A962KN94-F1
#
_cell.length_a   1.000
_cell.length_b   1.000
_cell.length_c   1.000
_cell.angle_alpha   90.00
_cell.angle_beta   90.00
_cell.angle_gamma   90.00
#
_symmetry.space_group_name_H-M   'P 1'
#
loop_
_entity.id
_entity.type
_entity.pdbx_description
1 polymer ?
#
loop_
_entity_poly.entity_id
_entity_poly.type
_entity_poly.pdbx_seq_one_letter_code
_entity_poly.pdbx_strand_id
1 'polypeptide(L)'
;MPRLYPLCVAGVCLALLCCAARTAPNGGHPSPLAADALVQESRYARTVRALRGAPPAQLADFALIALGELAEVYMAEADLARREAVVPDADAKLAGWSRAVDRYADQLMVMMDGIERGQPVQLSLLREGGVSLTAVGRAVLLGHPRPEQQAAYEQRVLMAYCARHTCADAASDKTSGAPIPVAPAPARPDWTFSNNGAQCARGGIAVRFAHTAALPRYRAICAQLLREAHALADDMIWQRRQGVVIQWDALAIRSTPRPTQQLVQLNTRGDAILGALPLLNTSPALLRDLVPWLRSRAAGEALSRVELDAARYGWETAEQGETPAIKPDIY
;
A
#
# COMPACT_ATOMS: atom_id res chain seq x y z
N MET A 1 -0.44 -35.98 -54.30
CA MET A 1 -1.36 -36.61 -55.29
C MET A 1 -1.06 -38.10 -55.27
N PRO A 2 -2.05 -39.02 -55.15
CA PRO A 2 -3.32 -39.05 -55.90
C PRO A 2 -4.63 -39.28 -55.09
N ARG A 3 -5.75 -38.83 -55.71
CA ARG A 3 -7.17 -39.32 -55.83
C ARG A 3 -7.87 -39.92 -54.58
N LEU A 4 -8.94 -39.33 -54.01
CA LEU A 4 -10.37 -39.14 -54.44
C LEU A 4 -11.28 -40.41 -54.42
N TYR A 5 -12.18 -40.45 -53.40
CA TYR A 5 -13.59 -40.96 -53.29
C TYR A 5 -13.92 -42.46 -53.53
N PRO A 6 -15.06 -43.04 -53.02
CA PRO A 6 -16.39 -42.42 -52.79
C PRO A 6 -17.28 -42.87 -51.57
N LEU A 7 -18.30 -42.02 -51.31
CA LEU A 7 -19.74 -42.20 -50.96
C LEU A 7 -20.28 -43.50 -50.30
N CYS A 8 -21.13 -43.32 -49.26
CA CYS A 8 -22.49 -43.91 -49.07
C CYS A 8 -23.13 -43.33 -47.78
N VAL A 9 -24.15 -42.45 -47.81
CA VAL A 9 -25.61 -42.61 -48.02
C VAL A 9 -26.40 -42.96 -46.73
N ALA A 10 -27.23 -41.97 -46.34
CA ALA A 10 -28.59 -41.97 -45.79
C ALA A 10 -28.97 -42.78 -44.53
N GLY A 11 -29.69 -42.08 -43.63
CA GLY A 11 -30.48 -42.67 -42.55
C GLY A 11 -31.35 -41.64 -41.85
N VAL A 12 -32.41 -41.19 -42.52
CA VAL A 12 -33.51 -40.39 -41.94
C VAL A 12 -34.40 -41.31 -41.10
N CYS A 13 -34.70 -40.92 -39.86
CA CYS A 13 -35.95 -41.32 -39.20
C CYS A 13 -36.51 -40.15 -38.39
N LEU A 14 -37.63 -39.65 -38.89
CA LEU A 14 -38.49 -38.63 -38.35
C LEU A 14 -39.60 -39.35 -37.54
N ALA A 15 -39.83 -38.96 -36.29
CA ALA A 15 -41.12 -39.17 -35.64
C ALA A 15 -41.37 -38.07 -34.61
N LEU A 16 -42.42 -37.30 -34.91
CA LEU A 16 -43.01 -36.19 -34.15
C LEU A 16 -44.01 -36.68 -33.08
N LEU A 17 -44.41 -35.71 -32.23
CA LEU A 17 -45.65 -35.59 -31.42
C LEU A 17 -45.59 -36.19 -30.00
N CYS A 18 -46.04 -35.54 -28.92
CA CYS A 18 -46.63 -34.21 -28.68
C CYS A 18 -46.74 -33.99 -27.14
N CYS A 19 -47.02 -32.75 -26.74
CA CYS A 19 -47.67 -32.31 -25.49
C CYS A 19 -46.91 -32.37 -24.14
N ALA A 20 -46.41 -31.21 -23.69
CA ALA A 20 -47.01 -30.50 -22.54
C ALA A 20 -46.40 -29.08 -22.43
N ALA A 21 -47.17 -28.08 -22.87
CA ALA A 21 -46.96 -26.70 -22.48
C ALA A 21 -47.36 -26.53 -21.00
N ARG A 22 -46.44 -26.04 -20.18
CA ARG A 22 -46.76 -25.37 -18.91
C ARG A 22 -46.11 -23.99 -18.92
N THR A 23 -46.92 -23.00 -19.25
CA THR A 23 -46.68 -21.60 -18.91
C THR A 23 -47.15 -21.36 -17.48
N ALA A 24 -46.26 -20.86 -16.63
CA ALA A 24 -46.61 -20.03 -15.48
C ALA A 24 -45.40 -19.15 -15.07
N PRO A 25 -45.64 -17.96 -14.48
CA PRO A 25 -44.85 -16.76 -14.74
C PRO A 25 -44.07 -16.23 -13.52
N ASN A 26 -43.26 -15.20 -13.79
CA ASN A 26 -42.76 -14.17 -12.87
C ASN A 26 -41.91 -14.57 -11.66
N GLY A 27 -40.65 -14.13 -11.71
CA GLY A 27 -39.77 -14.06 -10.56
C GLY A 27 -38.33 -13.73 -10.94
N GLY A 28 -38.12 -12.80 -11.88
CA GLY A 28 -36.80 -12.29 -12.21
C GLY A 28 -36.24 -11.44 -11.07
N HIS A 29 -35.84 -12.08 -9.97
CA HIS A 29 -34.84 -11.50 -9.10
C HIS A 29 -33.49 -11.60 -9.83
N PRO A 30 -32.81 -10.48 -10.12
CA PRO A 30 -31.41 -10.58 -10.50
C PRO A 30 -30.67 -11.16 -9.29
N SER A 31 -30.14 -12.38 -9.44
CA SER A 31 -29.18 -12.96 -8.49
C SER A 31 -28.06 -11.94 -8.23
N PRO A 32 -27.83 -11.49 -6.99
CA PRO A 32 -26.81 -10.48 -6.69
C PRO A 32 -25.41 -11.09 -6.51
N LEU A 33 -25.06 -12.15 -7.25
CA LEU A 33 -23.76 -12.82 -7.13
C LEU A 33 -22.90 -12.83 -8.40
N ALA A 34 -23.30 -12.07 -9.41
CA ALA A 34 -22.40 -11.65 -10.49
C ALA A 34 -22.23 -10.12 -10.44
N ALA A 35 -21.86 -9.60 -9.27
CA ALA A 35 -21.06 -8.39 -9.26
C ALA A 35 -19.67 -8.80 -9.74
N ASP A 36 -19.47 -8.76 -11.07
CA ASP A 36 -18.16 -8.58 -11.66
C ASP A 36 -17.58 -7.30 -11.04
N ALA A 37 -16.94 -7.45 -9.88
CA ALA A 37 -15.87 -6.57 -9.50
C ALA A 37 -14.81 -6.80 -10.58
N LEU A 38 -14.90 -6.04 -11.68
CA LEU A 38 -13.78 -5.77 -12.55
C LEU A 38 -12.65 -5.39 -11.59
N VAL A 39 -11.75 -6.33 -11.32
CA VAL A 39 -10.55 -6.09 -10.53
C VAL A 39 -9.81 -5.06 -11.36
N GLN A 40 -10.01 -3.78 -11.02
CA GLN A 40 -9.37 -2.70 -11.74
C GLN A 40 -7.89 -2.91 -11.52
N GLU A 41 -7.21 -3.23 -12.61
CA GLU A 41 -5.81 -3.58 -12.63
C GLU A 41 -4.98 -2.59 -11.82
N SER A 42 -4.08 -3.10 -10.97
CA SER A 42 -3.28 -2.24 -10.09
C SER A 42 -2.41 -1.28 -10.89
N ARG A 43 -2.03 -0.14 -10.29
CA ARG A 43 -1.07 0.78 -10.94
C ARG A 43 0.23 0.08 -11.30
N TYR A 44 0.68 -0.85 -10.46
CA TYR A 44 1.85 -1.67 -10.74
C TYR A 44 1.71 -2.43 -12.05
N ALA A 45 0.61 -3.16 -12.23
CA ALA A 45 0.33 -3.92 -13.45
C ALA A 45 0.17 -3.00 -14.69
N ARG A 46 -0.48 -1.82 -14.54
CA ARG A 46 -0.56 -0.81 -15.61
C ARG A 46 0.82 -0.28 -16.02
N THR A 47 1.67 0.06 -15.05
CA THR A 47 3.06 0.50 -15.29
C THR A 47 3.85 -0.59 -16.00
N VAL A 48 3.78 -1.83 -15.51
CA VAL A 48 4.45 -2.97 -16.14
C VAL A 48 3.97 -3.18 -17.57
N ARG A 49 2.67 -3.03 -17.86
CA ARG A 49 2.16 -3.09 -19.23
C ARG A 49 2.80 -2.02 -20.11
N ALA A 50 2.83 -0.77 -19.65
CA ALA A 50 3.42 0.34 -20.40
C ALA A 50 4.91 0.10 -20.69
N LEU A 51 5.63 -0.49 -19.73
CA LEU A 51 7.05 -0.80 -19.87
C LEU A 51 7.38 -1.84 -20.93
N ARG A 52 6.44 -2.72 -21.32
CA ARG A 52 6.70 -3.76 -22.34
C ARG A 52 7.10 -3.20 -23.71
N GLY A 53 6.77 -1.93 -23.99
CA GLY A 53 7.21 -1.21 -25.19
C GLY A 53 8.27 -0.13 -24.92
N ALA A 54 8.79 -0.03 -23.70
CA ALA A 54 9.74 1.02 -23.31
C ALA A 54 11.17 0.72 -23.79
N PRO A 55 12.06 1.73 -23.85
CA PRO A 55 13.46 1.53 -24.17
C PRO A 55 14.14 0.54 -23.21
N PRO A 56 15.15 -0.23 -23.69
CA PRO A 56 15.84 -1.24 -22.86
C PRO A 56 16.37 -0.71 -21.53
N ALA A 57 16.86 0.54 -21.51
CA ALA A 57 17.33 1.19 -20.29
C ALA A 57 16.22 1.33 -19.22
N GLN A 58 15.00 1.71 -19.61
CA GLN A 58 13.88 1.84 -18.66
C GLN A 58 13.42 0.48 -18.15
N LEU A 59 13.45 -0.55 -19.00
CA LEU A 59 13.17 -1.93 -18.60
C LEU A 59 14.21 -2.45 -17.59
N ALA A 60 15.49 -2.18 -17.84
CA ALA A 60 16.59 -2.52 -16.94
C ALA A 60 16.45 -1.80 -15.59
N ASP A 61 16.19 -0.49 -15.60
CA ASP A 61 15.99 0.29 -14.37
C ASP A 61 14.84 -0.25 -13.52
N PHE A 62 13.68 -0.52 -14.13
CA PHE A 62 12.55 -1.14 -13.44
C PHE A 62 12.91 -2.51 -12.87
N ALA A 63 13.59 -3.35 -13.66
CA ALA A 63 13.99 -4.68 -13.28
C ALA A 63 14.94 -4.69 -12.08
N LEU A 64 15.96 -3.82 -12.08
CA LEU A 64 16.92 -3.70 -10.99
C LEU A 64 16.25 -3.25 -9.69
N ILE A 65 15.33 -2.28 -9.77
CA ILE A 65 14.54 -1.83 -8.62
C ILE A 65 13.67 -2.98 -8.09
N ALA A 66 12.92 -3.66 -8.96
CA ALA A 66 12.01 -4.72 -8.56
C ALA A 66 12.72 -5.94 -7.96
N LEU A 67 13.85 -6.34 -8.55
CA LEU A 67 14.66 -7.45 -8.06
C LEU A 67 15.39 -7.09 -6.77
N GLY A 68 15.90 -5.86 -6.63
CA GLY A 68 16.54 -5.38 -5.40
C GLY A 68 15.58 -5.40 -4.21
N GLU A 69 14.39 -4.82 -4.37
CA GLU A 69 13.33 -4.85 -3.36
C GLU A 69 12.93 -6.29 -2.99
N LEU A 70 12.89 -7.20 -3.97
CA LEU A 70 12.52 -8.60 -3.73
C LEU A 70 13.65 -9.37 -3.03
N ALA A 71 14.91 -9.12 -3.38
CA ALA A 71 16.07 -9.71 -2.73
C ALA A 71 16.13 -9.31 -1.25
N GLU A 72 15.93 -8.02 -0.93
CA GLU A 72 15.86 -7.55 0.46
C GLU A 72 14.78 -8.29 1.28
N VAL A 73 13.60 -8.49 0.68
CA VAL A 73 12.51 -9.22 1.30
C VAL A 73 12.91 -10.67 1.62
N TYR A 74 13.47 -11.40 0.65
CA TYR A 74 13.85 -12.78 0.86
C TYR A 74 15.01 -12.93 1.86
N MET A 75 15.99 -12.03 1.86
CA MET A 75 17.05 -12.03 2.89
C MET A 75 16.46 -11.83 4.29
N ALA A 76 15.52 -10.89 4.46
CA ALA A 76 14.86 -10.66 5.74
C ALA A 76 14.05 -11.87 6.23
N GLU A 77 13.39 -12.60 5.32
CA GLU A 77 12.68 -13.84 5.64
C GLU A 77 13.63 -14.98 6.02
N ALA A 78 14.77 -15.12 5.32
CA ALA A 78 15.81 -16.08 5.69
C ALA A 78 16.35 -15.80 7.10
N ASP A 79 16.61 -14.54 7.42
CA ASP A 79 17.03 -14.10 8.75
C ASP A 79 15.99 -14.37 9.84
N LEU A 80 14.71 -14.16 9.55
CA LEU A 80 13.64 -14.48 10.49
C LEU A 80 13.62 -15.98 10.80
N ALA A 81 13.63 -16.83 9.77
CA ALA A 81 13.65 -18.28 9.97
C ALA A 81 14.92 -18.77 10.66
N ARG A 82 16.07 -18.13 10.43
CA ARG A 82 17.31 -18.41 11.19
C ARG A 82 17.10 -18.14 12.69
N ARG A 83 16.50 -17.01 13.06
CA ARG A 83 16.23 -16.66 14.47
C ARG A 83 15.23 -17.63 15.12
N GLU A 84 14.18 -18.00 14.41
CA GLU A 84 13.17 -18.96 14.89
C GLU A 84 13.76 -20.37 15.05
N ALA A 85 14.74 -20.74 14.23
CA ALA A 85 15.41 -22.04 14.30
C ALA A 85 16.41 -22.19 15.48
N VAL A 86 16.64 -21.14 16.27
CA VAL A 86 17.56 -21.17 17.44
C VAL A 86 16.80 -21.42 18.75
N VAL A 87 15.47 -21.31 18.75
CA VAL A 87 14.62 -21.55 19.93
C VAL A 87 14.60 -23.06 20.26
N PRO A 88 14.67 -23.48 21.55
CA PRO A 88 14.52 -24.90 21.91
C PRO A 88 13.19 -25.46 21.36
N ASP A 89 13.20 -26.66 20.77
CA ASP A 89 12.16 -27.25 19.86
C ASP A 89 12.14 -26.76 18.40
N ALA A 90 13.16 -26.00 17.96
CA ALA A 90 13.29 -25.59 16.57
C ALA A 90 13.45 -26.75 15.58
N ASP A 91 12.60 -26.74 14.56
CA ASP A 91 12.55 -27.71 13.49
C ASP A 91 13.78 -27.56 12.55
N ALA A 92 14.58 -28.62 12.39
CA ALA A 92 15.71 -28.68 11.45
C ALA A 92 15.31 -28.30 10.02
N LYS A 93 14.02 -28.42 9.69
CA LYS A 93 13.40 -27.96 8.44
C LYS A 93 13.49 -26.44 8.25
N LEU A 94 13.36 -25.63 9.30
CA LEU A 94 13.47 -24.17 9.24
C LEU A 94 14.88 -23.72 8.87
N ALA A 95 15.91 -24.39 9.39
CA ALA A 95 17.30 -24.15 9.00
C ALA A 95 17.62 -24.58 7.56
N GLY A 96 16.91 -25.59 7.04
CA GLY A 96 16.97 -25.96 5.62
C GLY A 96 16.28 -24.93 4.72
N TRP A 97 15.12 -24.45 5.15
CA TRP A 97 14.34 -23.43 4.44
C TRP A 97 15.06 -22.09 4.38
N SER A 98 15.62 -21.59 5.50
CA SER A 98 16.35 -20.32 5.52
C SER A 98 17.51 -20.31 4.53
N ARG A 99 18.32 -21.38 4.49
CA ARG A 99 19.41 -21.53 3.51
C ARG A 99 18.92 -21.58 2.06
N ALA A 100 17.76 -22.19 1.80
CA ALA A 100 17.19 -22.20 0.46
C ALA A 100 16.71 -20.82 0.02
N VAL A 101 16.10 -20.06 0.93
CA VAL A 101 15.65 -18.69 0.70
C VAL A 101 16.84 -17.73 0.49
N ASP A 102 17.89 -17.83 1.30
CA ASP A 102 19.13 -17.05 1.16
C ASP A 102 19.75 -17.25 -0.23
N ARG A 103 19.89 -18.51 -0.65
CA ARG A 103 20.40 -18.84 -2.00
C ARG A 103 19.51 -18.30 -3.11
N TYR A 104 18.20 -18.21 -2.88
CA TYR A 104 17.31 -17.60 -3.87
C TYR A 104 17.55 -16.10 -3.98
N ALA A 105 17.71 -15.39 -2.86
CA ALA A 105 18.08 -13.98 -2.85
C ALA A 105 19.43 -13.74 -3.56
N ASP A 106 20.43 -14.59 -3.32
CA ASP A 106 21.71 -14.54 -4.04
C ASP A 106 21.55 -14.68 -5.55
N GLN A 107 20.65 -15.57 -5.99
CA GLN A 107 20.35 -15.74 -7.42
C GLN A 107 19.70 -14.49 -8.04
N LEU A 108 18.89 -13.75 -7.27
CA LEU A 108 18.35 -12.47 -7.73
C LEU A 108 19.47 -11.44 -7.91
N MET A 109 20.44 -11.37 -7.00
CA MET A 109 21.60 -10.48 -7.13
C MET A 109 22.46 -10.80 -8.36
N VAL A 110 22.68 -12.09 -8.65
CA VAL A 110 23.38 -12.51 -9.88
C VAL A 110 22.63 -12.09 -11.15
N MET A 111 21.30 -12.16 -11.12
CA MET A 111 20.45 -11.69 -12.22
C MET A 111 20.55 -10.17 -12.42
N MET A 112 20.59 -9.41 -11.32
CA MET A 112 20.79 -7.95 -11.36
C MET A 112 22.14 -7.59 -11.99
N ASP A 113 23.24 -8.22 -11.59
CA ASP A 113 24.57 -8.03 -12.18
C ASP A 113 24.59 -8.37 -13.69
N GLY A 114 23.81 -9.38 -14.11
CA GLY A 114 23.57 -9.65 -15.54
C GLY A 114 22.90 -8.48 -16.26
N ILE A 115 21.84 -7.92 -15.67
CA ILE A 115 21.09 -6.78 -16.24
C ILE A 115 21.96 -5.53 -16.32
N GLU A 116 22.75 -5.23 -15.29
CA GLU A 116 23.70 -4.10 -15.28
C GLU A 116 24.75 -4.23 -16.39
N ARG A 117 25.14 -5.46 -16.74
CA ARG A 117 26.01 -5.76 -17.91
C ARG A 117 25.28 -5.77 -19.25
N GLY A 118 24.03 -5.30 -19.31
CA GLY A 118 23.27 -5.13 -20.55
C GLY A 118 22.51 -6.38 -21.02
N GLN A 119 22.29 -7.37 -20.15
CA GLN A 119 21.43 -8.50 -20.49
C GLN A 119 19.98 -8.05 -20.74
N PRO A 120 19.32 -8.57 -21.79
CA PRO A 120 17.97 -8.13 -22.13
C PRO A 120 16.97 -8.55 -21.05
N VAL A 121 16.06 -7.62 -20.74
CA VAL A 121 14.96 -7.80 -19.78
C VAL A 121 13.66 -7.94 -20.55
N GLN A 122 12.82 -8.89 -20.14
CA GLN A 122 11.45 -9.04 -20.60
C GLN A 122 10.49 -9.09 -19.42
N LEU A 123 9.45 -8.25 -19.47
CA LEU A 123 8.37 -8.26 -18.48
C LEU A 123 7.12 -8.88 -19.10
N SER A 124 6.46 -9.75 -18.34
CA SER A 124 5.18 -10.35 -18.72
C SER A 124 4.17 -10.24 -17.58
N LEU A 125 2.94 -9.86 -17.93
CA LEU A 125 1.80 -9.93 -17.02
C LEU A 125 1.20 -11.34 -17.09
N LEU A 126 0.98 -11.95 -15.93
CA LEU A 126 0.33 -13.24 -15.80
C LEU A 126 -1.19 -13.06 -15.72
N ARG A 127 -1.94 -14.08 -16.14
CA ARG A 127 -3.42 -14.06 -16.11
C ARG A 127 -3.99 -13.84 -14.70
N GLU A 128 -3.26 -14.25 -13.68
CA GLU A 128 -3.64 -14.14 -12.27
C GLU A 128 -3.25 -12.79 -11.65
N GLY A 129 -2.81 -11.82 -12.47
CA GLY A 129 -2.44 -10.47 -12.01
C GLY A 129 -1.00 -10.33 -11.51
N GLY A 130 -0.24 -11.44 -11.42
CA GLY A 130 1.19 -11.41 -11.09
C GLY A 130 2.05 -10.92 -12.26
N VAL A 131 3.30 -10.56 -11.96
CA VAL A 131 4.29 -10.12 -12.96
C VAL A 131 5.46 -11.08 -12.96
N SER A 132 5.86 -11.55 -14.14
CA SER A 132 7.11 -12.29 -14.31
C SER A 132 8.15 -11.44 -15.04
N LEU A 133 9.38 -11.47 -14.54
CA LEU A 133 10.54 -10.83 -15.13
C LEU A 133 11.49 -11.91 -15.63
N THR A 134 11.90 -11.81 -16.90
CA THR A 134 12.88 -12.72 -17.49
C THR A 134 14.14 -11.97 -17.89
N ALA A 135 15.30 -12.45 -17.43
CA ALA A 135 16.62 -11.99 -17.84
C ALA A 135 17.64 -13.13 -17.64
N VAL A 136 18.73 -13.12 -18.40
CA VAL A 136 19.78 -14.17 -18.29
C VAL A 136 19.21 -15.60 -18.43
N GLY A 137 18.18 -15.77 -19.26
CA GLY A 137 17.50 -17.06 -19.46
C GLY A 137 16.69 -17.57 -18.25
N ARG A 138 16.48 -16.74 -17.23
CA ARG A 138 15.75 -17.10 -16.00
C ARG A 138 14.51 -16.23 -15.86
N ALA A 139 13.40 -16.86 -15.51
CA ALA A 139 12.16 -16.18 -15.16
C ALA A 139 11.99 -16.14 -13.64
N VAL A 140 11.64 -14.96 -13.12
CA VAL A 140 11.37 -14.68 -11.72
C VAL A 140 9.97 -14.10 -11.60
N LEU A 141 9.17 -14.60 -10.65
CA LEU A 141 7.90 -13.99 -10.29
C LEU A 141 8.17 -12.82 -9.33
N LEU A 142 7.68 -11.62 -9.67
CA LEU A 142 7.76 -10.43 -8.83
C LEU A 142 6.64 -10.41 -7.78
N GLY A 143 6.66 -11.45 -6.94
CA GLY A 143 5.68 -11.67 -5.88
C GLY A 143 6.35 -11.73 -4.52
N HIS A 144 5.81 -11.00 -3.55
CA HIS A 144 6.20 -11.08 -2.16
C HIS A 144 5.88 -12.48 -1.60
N PRO A 145 6.78 -13.12 -0.83
CA PRO A 145 6.54 -14.45 -0.25
C PRO A 145 5.33 -14.49 0.70
N ARG A 146 4.90 -13.33 1.19
CA ARG A 146 3.72 -13.13 2.03
C ARG A 146 2.68 -12.27 1.28
N PRO A 147 1.54 -12.83 0.84
CA PRO A 147 0.60 -12.15 -0.06
C PRO A 147 0.03 -10.84 0.50
N GLU A 148 -0.15 -10.72 1.81
CA GLU A 148 -0.68 -9.53 2.47
C GLU A 148 0.25 -8.31 2.35
N GLN A 149 1.51 -8.53 1.97
CA GLN A 149 2.53 -7.50 1.82
C GLN A 149 2.84 -7.16 0.36
N GLN A 150 2.18 -7.85 -0.59
CA GLN A 150 2.38 -7.63 -2.02
C GLN A 150 2.16 -6.15 -2.39
N ALA A 151 1.10 -5.53 -1.88
CA ALA A 151 0.81 -4.12 -2.15
C ALA A 151 1.91 -3.16 -1.65
N ALA A 152 2.55 -3.47 -0.51
CA ALA A 152 3.65 -2.66 0.01
C ALA A 152 4.93 -2.81 -0.83
N TYR A 153 5.21 -4.03 -1.30
CA TYR A 153 6.30 -4.28 -2.26
C TYR A 153 6.09 -3.52 -3.57
N GLU A 154 4.92 -3.69 -4.20
CA GLU A 154 4.57 -3.02 -5.45
C GLU A 154 4.69 -1.50 -5.33
N GLN A 155 4.23 -0.95 -4.20
CA GLN A 155 4.32 0.48 -3.95
C GLN A 155 5.76 0.97 -3.82
N ARG A 156 6.65 0.24 -3.14
CA ARG A 156 8.08 0.62 -3.04
C ARG A 156 8.75 0.63 -4.40
N VAL A 157 8.51 -0.40 -5.21
CA VAL A 157 9.03 -0.48 -6.58
C VAL A 157 8.55 0.70 -7.42
N LEU A 158 7.25 1.02 -7.36
CA LEU A 158 6.69 2.17 -8.07
C LEU A 158 7.27 3.50 -7.58
N MET A 159 7.41 3.69 -6.27
CA MET A 159 7.98 4.93 -5.72
C MET A 159 9.42 5.14 -6.19
N ALA A 160 10.25 4.10 -6.09
CA ALA A 160 11.64 4.16 -6.54
C ALA A 160 11.76 4.38 -8.06
N TYR A 161 10.92 3.72 -8.85
CA TYR A 161 10.90 3.87 -10.31
C TYR A 161 10.41 5.28 -10.72
N CYS A 162 9.29 5.74 -10.17
CA CYS A 162 8.70 7.05 -10.49
C CYS A 162 9.51 8.24 -9.97
N ALA A 163 10.45 8.02 -9.03
CA ALA A 163 11.42 9.04 -8.66
C ALA A 163 12.45 9.32 -9.78
N ARG A 164 12.65 8.36 -10.70
CA ARG A 164 13.64 8.43 -11.79
C ARG A 164 13.00 8.61 -13.17
N HIS A 165 11.77 8.12 -13.34
CA HIS A 165 11.07 8.11 -14.62
C HIS A 165 9.71 8.80 -14.52
N THR A 166 9.25 9.31 -15.66
CA THR A 166 7.91 9.87 -15.78
C THR A 166 6.89 8.75 -15.80
N CYS A 167 6.13 8.58 -14.73
CA CYS A 167 5.05 7.58 -14.65
C CYS A 167 3.73 8.06 -15.31
N ALA A 168 3.80 9.00 -16.26
CA ALA A 168 2.65 9.80 -16.70
C ALA A 168 1.65 9.09 -17.63
N ASP A 169 1.90 7.87 -18.09
CA ASP A 169 0.95 7.18 -18.97
C ASP A 169 -0.12 6.35 -18.21
N ALA A 170 -0.33 6.63 -16.92
CA ALA A 170 -1.49 6.21 -16.14
C ALA A 170 -2.33 7.41 -15.61
N ALA A 171 -2.02 8.64 -16.05
CA ALA A 171 -2.56 9.90 -15.56
C ALA A 171 -3.31 10.65 -16.67
N SER A 172 -4.63 10.81 -16.54
CA SER A 172 -5.37 11.81 -17.32
C SER A 172 -4.97 13.20 -16.83
N ASP A 173 -4.66 14.09 -17.78
CA ASP A 173 -4.39 15.53 -17.65
C ASP A 173 -3.16 15.99 -16.84
N LYS A 174 -2.17 16.46 -17.60
CA LYS A 174 -1.06 17.30 -17.14
C LYS A 174 -1.59 18.67 -16.72
N THR A 175 -1.83 18.88 -15.43
CA THR A 175 -1.83 20.23 -14.86
C THR A 175 -0.43 20.58 -14.34
N SER A 176 0.06 21.70 -14.87
CA SER A 176 1.39 22.28 -14.76
C SER A 176 1.97 22.38 -13.34
N GLY A 177 3.21 21.89 -13.16
CA GLY A 177 4.34 22.78 -12.89
C GLY A 177 4.39 23.61 -11.61
N ALA A 178 3.88 23.15 -10.47
CA ALA A 178 4.25 23.74 -9.17
C ALA A 178 5.53 23.07 -8.63
N PRO A 179 6.46 23.82 -7.99
CA PRO A 179 7.71 23.28 -7.45
C PRO A 179 7.49 22.05 -6.55
N ILE A 180 8.50 21.18 -6.51
CA ILE A 180 8.58 20.06 -5.56
C ILE A 180 8.53 20.66 -4.15
N PRO A 181 7.60 20.25 -3.28
CA PRO A 181 7.65 20.67 -1.88
C PRO A 181 8.97 20.16 -1.30
N VAL A 182 9.87 21.08 -0.95
CA VAL A 182 11.04 20.78 -0.14
C VAL A 182 10.51 20.19 1.18
N ALA A 183 11.13 19.10 1.65
CA ALA A 183 10.77 18.42 2.89
C ALA A 183 10.42 19.44 3.98
N PRO A 184 9.24 19.35 4.61
CA PRO A 184 8.80 20.37 5.55
C PRO A 184 9.81 20.45 6.70
N ALA A 185 10.33 21.66 6.93
CA ALA A 185 11.11 21.96 8.13
C ALA A 185 10.35 21.48 9.38
N PRO A 186 11.04 20.98 10.42
CA PRO A 186 10.39 20.41 11.60
C PRO A 186 9.35 21.41 12.14
N ALA A 187 8.10 20.99 12.05
CA ALA A 187 6.97 21.83 12.31
C ALA A 187 6.85 22.07 13.83
N ARG A 188 7.49 23.11 14.35
CA ARG A 188 7.23 23.59 15.72
C ARG A 188 5.75 24.01 15.82
N PRO A 189 4.93 23.35 16.65
CA PRO A 189 3.55 23.76 16.86
C PRO A 189 3.51 25.10 17.59
N ASP A 190 2.52 25.94 17.27
CA ASP A 190 2.19 27.09 18.08
C ASP A 190 1.39 26.62 19.28
N TRP A 191 1.82 26.99 20.50
CA TRP A 191 1.15 26.61 21.74
C TRP A 191 0.42 27.80 22.36
N THR A 192 -0.81 27.57 22.77
CA THR A 192 -1.58 28.50 23.60
C THR A 192 -2.07 27.78 24.86
N PHE A 193 -2.18 28.54 25.95
CA PHE A 193 -2.60 28.02 27.25
C PHE A 193 -3.74 28.88 27.77
N SER A 194 -4.80 28.23 28.25
CA SER A 194 -5.98 28.89 28.78
C SER A 194 -6.55 28.11 29.96
N ASN A 195 -7.61 28.65 30.58
CA ASN A 195 -8.35 27.93 31.62
C ASN A 195 -9.02 26.64 31.10
N ASN A 196 -9.18 26.52 29.77
CA ASN A 196 -9.74 25.34 29.11
C ASN A 196 -8.65 24.33 28.70
N GLY A 197 -7.43 24.50 29.20
CA GLY A 197 -6.29 23.62 28.97
C GLY A 197 -5.27 24.16 27.97
N ALA A 198 -4.50 23.25 27.36
CA ALA A 198 -3.48 23.58 26.38
C ALA A 198 -3.96 23.30 24.96
N GLN A 199 -3.60 24.16 24.01
CA GLN A 199 -3.86 23.92 22.60
C GLN A 199 -2.56 24.05 21.82
N CYS A 200 -2.33 23.10 20.93
CA CYS A 200 -1.30 23.24 19.90
C CYS A 200 -1.96 23.41 18.54
N ALA A 201 -1.39 24.24 17.66
CA ALA A 201 -1.92 24.44 16.33
C ALA A 201 -0.80 24.64 15.31
N ARG A 202 -1.02 24.19 14.08
CA ARG A 202 -0.21 24.53 12.92
C ARG A 202 -0.90 24.13 11.63
N GLY A 203 -0.79 24.97 10.60
CA GLY A 203 -1.11 24.57 9.23
C GLY A 203 -2.56 24.15 8.98
N GLY A 204 -3.51 24.61 9.81
CA GLY A 204 -4.91 24.23 9.74
C GLY A 204 -5.33 23.07 10.64
N ILE A 205 -4.40 22.45 11.39
CA ILE A 205 -4.71 21.45 12.41
C ILE A 205 -4.51 22.07 13.78
N ALA A 206 -5.49 21.92 14.68
CA ALA A 206 -5.37 22.27 16.08
C ALA A 206 -5.76 21.09 16.98
N VAL A 207 -5.04 20.86 18.07
CA VAL A 207 -5.34 19.84 19.08
C VAL A 207 -5.54 20.52 20.42
N ARG A 208 -6.67 20.25 21.06
CA ARG A 208 -6.98 20.69 22.42
C ARG A 208 -6.70 19.56 23.41
N PHE A 209 -6.01 19.91 24.49
CA PHE A 209 -5.79 19.09 25.67
C PHE A 209 -6.51 19.76 26.85
N ALA A 210 -7.31 18.99 27.61
CA ALA A 210 -8.14 19.48 28.69
C ALA A 210 -7.34 20.01 29.89
N HIS A 211 -6.11 19.49 30.09
CA HIS A 211 -5.25 19.90 31.19
C HIS A 211 -3.78 20.02 30.76
N THR A 212 -2.94 20.55 31.65
CA THR A 212 -1.50 20.80 31.39
C THR A 212 -0.57 19.84 32.14
N ALA A 213 -1.12 18.93 32.96
CA ALA A 213 -0.35 18.06 33.84
C ALA A 213 0.70 17.18 33.11
N ALA A 214 0.40 16.73 31.89
CA ALA A 214 1.30 15.90 31.07
C ALA A 214 1.90 16.66 29.87
N LEU A 215 2.22 17.94 30.04
CA LEU A 215 2.65 18.82 28.93
C LEU A 215 3.81 18.27 28.06
N PRO A 216 4.87 17.62 28.61
CA PRO A 216 5.89 17.00 27.77
C PRO A 216 5.34 15.93 26.82
N ARG A 217 4.42 15.08 27.32
CA ARG A 217 3.73 14.06 26.52
C ARG A 217 2.85 14.69 25.44
N TYR A 218 2.08 15.72 25.77
CA TYR A 218 1.25 16.45 24.80
C TYR A 218 2.07 17.10 23.70
N ARG A 219 3.24 17.66 24.05
CA ARG A 219 4.19 18.20 23.07
C ARG A 219 4.69 17.14 22.10
N ALA A 220 5.04 15.95 22.60
CA ALA A 220 5.47 14.83 21.76
C ALA A 220 4.35 14.37 20.81
N ILE A 221 3.15 14.13 21.34
CA ILE A 221 1.98 13.67 20.57
C ILE A 221 1.61 14.69 19.50
N CYS A 222 1.49 15.97 19.86
CA CYS A 222 1.14 17.01 18.90
C CYS A 222 2.20 17.16 17.80
N ALA A 223 3.48 17.17 18.16
CA ALA A 223 4.54 17.26 17.18
C ALA A 223 4.54 16.05 16.23
N GLN A 224 4.26 14.85 16.75
CA GLN A 224 4.14 13.64 15.94
C GLN A 224 2.93 13.69 15.01
N LEU A 225 1.75 14.05 15.50
CA LEU A 225 0.55 14.23 14.68
C LEU A 225 0.81 15.17 13.50
N LEU A 226 1.35 16.36 13.78
CA LEU A 226 1.60 17.36 12.76
C LEU A 226 2.61 16.85 11.73
N ARG A 227 3.66 16.13 12.14
CA ARG A 227 4.61 15.52 11.20
C ARG A 227 3.92 14.48 10.31
N GLU A 228 3.18 13.54 10.91
CA GLU A 228 2.52 12.46 10.18
C GLU A 228 1.46 13.00 9.19
N ALA A 229 0.61 13.93 9.63
CA ALA A 229 -0.43 14.52 8.80
C ALA A 229 0.14 15.35 7.64
N HIS A 230 1.17 16.16 7.89
CA HIS A 230 1.83 16.93 6.84
C HIS A 230 2.57 16.05 5.84
N ALA A 231 3.32 15.04 6.30
CA ALA A 231 3.99 14.09 5.41
C ALA A 231 2.97 13.36 4.51
N LEU A 232 1.87 12.87 5.09
CA LEU A 232 0.81 12.22 4.33
C LEU A 232 0.19 13.16 3.30
N ALA A 233 -0.07 14.43 3.66
CA ALA A 233 -0.62 15.42 2.73
C ALA A 233 0.34 15.71 1.57
N ASP A 234 1.63 15.85 1.85
CA ASP A 234 2.65 16.11 0.84
C ASP A 234 2.79 14.91 -0.12
N ASP A 235 2.77 13.68 0.40
CA ASP A 235 2.74 12.46 -0.41
C ASP A 235 1.47 12.36 -1.26
N MET A 236 0.29 12.70 -0.71
CA MET A 236 -0.97 12.73 -1.46
C MET A 236 -0.92 13.75 -2.60
N ILE A 237 -0.36 14.94 -2.37
CA ILE A 237 -0.14 15.95 -3.41
C ILE A 237 0.77 15.39 -4.50
N TRP A 238 1.87 14.74 -4.12
CA TRP A 238 2.78 14.13 -5.07
C TRP A 238 2.09 13.03 -5.89
N GLN A 239 1.36 12.10 -5.26
CA GLN A 239 0.61 11.04 -5.94
C GLN A 239 -0.42 11.62 -6.93
N ARG A 240 -1.13 12.69 -6.55
CA ARG A 240 -2.06 13.38 -7.46
C ARG A 240 -1.36 13.98 -8.68
N ARG A 241 -0.16 14.56 -8.51
CA ARG A 241 0.66 15.04 -9.64
C ARG A 241 1.09 13.90 -10.56
N GLN A 242 1.17 12.67 -10.05
CA GLN A 242 1.40 11.45 -10.82
C GLN A 242 0.09 10.83 -11.38
N GLY A 243 -1.04 11.55 -11.31
CA GLY A 243 -2.34 11.12 -11.83
C GLY A 243 -3.13 10.17 -10.94
N VAL A 244 -2.70 9.95 -9.70
CA VAL A 244 -3.46 9.12 -8.77
C VAL A 244 -4.75 9.84 -8.37
N VAL A 245 -5.88 9.18 -8.63
CA VAL A 245 -7.19 9.62 -8.15
C VAL A 245 -7.38 9.13 -6.71
N ILE A 246 -7.55 10.06 -5.78
CA ILE A 246 -7.83 9.75 -4.38
C ILE A 246 -9.34 9.54 -4.21
N GLN A 247 -9.73 8.35 -3.74
CA GLN A 247 -11.09 8.04 -3.30
C GLN A 247 -11.17 8.27 -1.79
N TRP A 248 -11.62 9.46 -1.39
CA TRP A 248 -11.64 9.90 0.01
C TRP A 248 -12.39 8.95 0.94
N ASP A 249 -13.47 8.33 0.46
CA ASP A 249 -14.30 7.40 1.24
C ASP A 249 -13.67 6.00 1.35
N ALA A 250 -12.66 5.69 0.53
CA ALA A 250 -11.91 4.44 0.53
C ALA A 250 -10.56 4.55 1.25
N LEU A 251 -10.25 5.71 1.85
CA LEU A 251 -9.01 5.91 2.59
C LEU A 251 -8.95 5.00 3.80
N ALA A 252 -7.88 4.20 3.87
CA ALA A 252 -7.65 3.29 4.98
C ALA A 252 -6.15 3.15 5.25
N ILE A 253 -5.78 3.09 6.53
CA ILE A 253 -4.43 2.72 6.95
C ILE A 253 -4.40 1.22 7.18
N ARG A 254 -3.44 0.55 6.56
CA ARG A 254 -3.13 -0.86 6.75
C ARG A 254 -1.77 -0.98 7.40
N SER A 255 -1.68 -1.76 8.47
CA SER A 255 -0.40 -2.13 9.06
C SER A 255 0.44 -2.87 8.02
N THR A 256 1.73 -2.54 7.98
CA THR A 256 2.72 -3.43 7.35
C THR A 256 3.49 -4.16 8.45
N PRO A 257 4.10 -5.31 8.16
CA PRO A 257 4.88 -6.02 9.17
C PRO A 257 6.24 -5.38 9.44
N ARG A 258 6.67 -4.37 8.67
CA ARG A 258 7.65 -3.40 9.16
C ARG A 258 6.88 -2.44 10.08
N PRO A 259 7.01 -2.53 11.42
CA PRO A 259 6.16 -1.77 12.34
C PRO A 259 6.30 -0.26 12.21
N THR A 260 7.39 0.21 11.59
CA THR A 260 7.69 1.62 11.34
C THR A 260 7.01 2.19 10.10
N GLN A 261 6.40 1.37 9.24
CA GLN A 261 5.74 1.80 8.02
C GLN A 261 4.31 1.30 7.94
N GLN A 262 3.44 2.15 7.43
CA GLN A 262 2.04 1.88 7.22
C GLN A 262 1.65 2.22 5.78
N LEU A 263 0.73 1.42 5.25
CA LEU A 263 0.22 1.59 3.90
C LEU A 263 -1.11 2.34 3.97
N VAL A 264 -1.16 3.55 3.43
CA VAL A 264 -2.40 4.32 3.26
C VAL A 264 -2.97 4.01 1.89
N GLN A 265 -4.04 3.23 1.84
CA GLN A 265 -4.78 2.98 0.62
C GLN A 265 -5.47 4.26 0.14
N LEU A 266 -5.23 4.65 -1.12
CA LEU A 266 -5.80 5.85 -1.73
C LEU A 266 -7.07 5.57 -2.52
N ASN A 267 -7.20 4.36 -3.08
CA ASN A 267 -8.37 3.94 -3.85
C ASN A 267 -8.49 2.41 -3.95
N THR A 268 -9.60 1.96 -4.54
CA THR A 268 -9.86 0.54 -4.82
C THR A 268 -9.00 -0.06 -5.93
N ARG A 269 -8.24 0.75 -6.68
CA ARG A 269 -7.30 0.30 -7.73
C ARG A 269 -5.92 -0.06 -7.18
N GLY A 270 -5.76 -0.08 -5.85
CA GLY A 270 -4.51 -0.43 -5.19
C GLY A 270 -3.46 0.67 -5.16
N ASP A 271 -3.78 1.91 -5.55
CA ASP A 271 -2.87 3.03 -5.30
C ASP A 271 -2.75 3.27 -3.80
N ALA A 272 -1.52 3.44 -3.32
CA ALA A 272 -1.26 3.61 -1.89
C ALA A 272 -0.09 4.58 -1.63
N ILE A 273 0.06 4.97 -0.37
CA ILE A 273 1.24 5.67 0.16
C ILE A 273 1.85 4.77 1.22
N LEU A 274 3.18 4.64 1.21
CA LEU A 274 3.91 3.97 2.27
C LEU A 274 4.60 5.06 3.11
N GLY A 275 4.24 5.18 4.39
CA GLY A 275 4.76 6.23 5.27
C GLY A 275 4.86 5.78 6.71
N ALA A 276 5.65 6.50 7.51
CA ALA A 276 5.73 6.29 8.95
C ALA A 276 4.60 7.07 9.64
N LEU A 277 3.51 6.36 9.96
CA LEU A 277 2.26 6.92 10.48
C LEU A 277 1.79 6.21 11.78
N PRO A 278 2.66 6.02 12.79
CA PRO A 278 2.30 5.27 13.99
C PRO A 278 1.14 5.87 14.80
N LEU A 279 1.00 7.19 14.87
CA LEU A 279 -0.11 7.82 15.60
C LEU A 279 -1.44 7.63 14.85
N LEU A 280 -1.43 7.84 13.53
CA LEU A 280 -2.61 7.63 12.69
C LEU A 280 -3.03 6.15 12.66
N ASN A 281 -2.08 5.23 12.66
CA ASN A 281 -2.36 3.78 12.67
C ASN A 281 -3.00 3.31 13.98
N THR A 282 -2.57 3.88 15.11
CA THR A 282 -3.10 3.54 16.44
C THR A 282 -4.44 4.21 16.74
N SER A 283 -4.85 5.21 15.94
CA SER A 283 -6.06 6.00 16.13
C SER A 283 -6.97 5.96 14.89
N PRO A 284 -7.78 4.91 14.66
CA PRO A 284 -8.56 4.75 13.42
C PRO A 284 -9.53 5.89 13.10
N ALA A 285 -10.06 6.57 14.11
CA ALA A 285 -10.93 7.73 13.93
C ALA A 285 -10.17 8.98 13.47
N LEU A 286 -8.86 9.07 13.77
CA LEU A 286 -8.05 10.27 13.50
C LEU A 286 -7.90 10.53 12.00
N LEU A 287 -7.68 9.49 11.19
CA LEU A 287 -7.60 9.66 9.73
C LEU A 287 -8.91 10.26 9.19
N ARG A 288 -10.06 9.75 9.64
CA ARG A 288 -11.38 10.24 9.22
C ARG A 288 -11.58 11.70 9.61
N ASP A 289 -11.22 12.06 10.83
CA ASP A 289 -11.35 13.44 11.32
C ASP A 289 -10.39 14.40 10.58
N LEU A 290 -9.27 13.91 10.02
CA LEU A 290 -8.33 14.68 9.20
C LEU A 290 -8.72 14.78 7.71
N VAL A 291 -9.63 13.94 7.20
CA VAL A 291 -10.01 13.93 5.77
C VAL A 291 -10.41 15.32 5.25
N PRO A 292 -11.21 16.15 5.95
CA PRO A 292 -11.55 17.49 5.46
C PRO A 292 -10.33 18.38 5.23
N TRP A 293 -9.34 18.32 6.13
CA TRP A 293 -8.08 19.05 6.00
C TRP A 293 -7.23 18.48 4.86
N LEU A 294 -7.04 17.16 4.80
CA LEU A 294 -6.30 16.47 3.75
C LEU A 294 -6.86 16.78 2.36
N ARG A 295 -8.19 16.78 2.21
CA ARG A 295 -8.88 17.11 0.96
C ARG A 295 -8.59 18.54 0.51
N SER A 296 -8.77 19.52 1.41
CA SER A 296 -8.51 20.93 1.08
C SER A 296 -7.05 21.15 0.67
N ARG A 297 -6.10 20.52 1.39
CA ARG A 297 -4.67 20.65 1.13
C ARG A 297 -4.26 19.97 -0.16
N ALA A 298 -4.76 18.77 -0.43
CA ALA A 298 -4.49 18.05 -1.67
C ALA A 298 -5.08 18.77 -2.89
N ALA A 299 -6.19 19.50 -2.75
CA ALA A 299 -6.82 20.29 -3.80
C ALA A 299 -6.17 21.65 -4.04
N GLY A 300 -5.32 22.12 -3.13
CA GLY A 300 -4.78 23.49 -3.18
C GLY A 300 -5.84 24.55 -2.87
N GLU A 301 -6.91 24.16 -2.16
CA GLU A 301 -7.99 25.05 -1.73
C GLU A 301 -7.61 25.80 -0.43
N ALA A 302 -8.46 26.74 -0.01
CA ALA A 302 -8.32 27.36 1.31
C ALA A 302 -8.31 26.28 2.40
N LEU A 303 -7.32 26.35 3.30
CA LEU A 303 -7.10 25.32 4.32
C LEU A 303 -8.31 25.20 5.24
N SER A 304 -8.99 24.06 5.19
CA SER A 304 -10.03 23.69 6.15
C SER A 304 -9.39 23.57 7.53
N ARG A 305 -9.87 24.33 8.52
CA ARG A 305 -9.42 24.16 9.90
C ARG A 305 -10.06 22.92 10.51
N VAL A 306 -9.24 22.03 11.08
CA VAL A 306 -9.68 20.87 11.85
C VAL A 306 -9.24 21.05 13.30
N GLU A 307 -10.20 20.93 14.22
CA GLU A 307 -9.97 20.96 15.65
C GLU A 307 -10.19 19.56 16.23
N LEU A 308 -9.16 19.05 16.91
CA LEU A 308 -9.10 17.71 17.45
C LEU A 308 -9.14 17.80 18.98
N ASP A 309 -9.94 16.93 19.59
CA ASP A 309 -9.97 16.78 21.04
C ASP A 309 -9.10 15.58 21.44
N ALA A 310 -8.02 15.83 22.20
CA ALA A 310 -7.08 14.80 22.62
C ALA A 310 -7.74 13.68 23.44
N ALA A 311 -8.80 13.97 24.19
CA ALA A 311 -9.54 12.99 24.98
C ALA A 311 -10.17 11.92 24.09
N ARG A 312 -10.68 12.29 22.90
CA ARG A 312 -11.34 11.36 21.95
C ARG A 312 -10.39 10.27 21.44
N TYR A 313 -9.09 10.50 21.53
CA TYR A 313 -8.05 9.58 21.07
C TYR A 313 -7.30 8.89 22.22
N GLY A 314 -7.75 9.07 23.47
CA GLY A 314 -7.12 8.47 24.63
C GLY A 314 -5.73 9.05 24.97
N TRP A 315 -5.38 10.22 24.44
CA TRP A 315 -4.08 10.85 24.67
C TRP A 315 -3.94 11.50 26.06
N GLU A 316 -5.03 11.53 26.82
CA GLU A 316 -5.15 12.20 28.11
C GLU A 316 -5.28 11.25 29.31
N THR A 317 -4.93 9.96 29.17
CA THR A 317 -4.91 9.05 30.32
C THR A 317 -3.94 9.53 31.38
N ALA A 318 -4.46 9.77 32.57
CA ALA A 318 -3.68 10.04 33.77
C ALA A 318 -2.84 8.80 34.06
N GLU A 319 -1.52 8.92 34.00
CA GLU A 319 -0.71 8.16 34.95
C GLU A 319 -1.15 8.67 36.31
N GLN A 320 -1.99 7.88 36.98
CA GLN A 320 -2.23 8.04 38.40
C GLN A 320 -0.86 7.88 39.07
N GLY A 321 -0.30 9.00 39.49
CA GLY A 321 0.66 9.00 40.57
C GLY A 321 -0.05 8.49 41.81
N GLU A 322 -0.14 7.18 41.95
CA GLU A 322 -0.39 6.53 43.22
C GLU A 322 0.85 6.79 44.07
N THR A 323 0.86 7.96 44.70
CA THR A 323 1.72 8.20 45.85
C THR A 323 1.16 7.28 46.93
N PRO A 324 1.86 6.23 47.39
CA PRO A 324 1.39 5.47 48.53
C PRO A 324 1.25 6.47 49.68
N ALA A 325 0.05 6.56 50.23
CA ALA A 325 -0.25 7.37 51.39
C ALA A 325 0.71 6.96 52.51
N ILE A 326 1.73 7.78 52.75
CA ILE A 326 2.50 7.74 53.99
C ILE A 326 1.48 8.13 55.07
N LYS A 327 0.96 7.13 55.80
CA LYS A 327 0.27 7.37 57.05
C LYS A 327 1.25 8.10 57.97
N PRO A 328 0.91 9.27 58.53
CA PRO A 328 1.71 9.87 59.58
C PRO A 328 1.56 9.01 60.85
N ASP A 329 2.68 8.87 61.54
CA ASP A 329 2.89 8.07 62.76
C ASP A 329 1.82 8.31 63.85
N ILE A 330 1.55 7.26 64.62
CA ILE A 330 1.13 7.41 66.02
C ILE A 330 2.13 6.64 66.88
N TYR A 331 2.70 7.39 67.83
CA TYR A 331 3.56 7.01 68.95
C TYR A 331 3.22 5.67 69.62
#